data_AF-A0A5C7N7G1-F1
#
_entry.id   AF-A0A5C7N7G1-F1
#
_cell.length_a   1.000
_cell.length_b   1.000
_cell.length_c   1.000
_cell.angle_alpha   90.00
_cell.angle_beta   90.00
_cell.angle_gamma   90.00
#
_symmetry.space_group_name_H-M   'P 1'
#
loop_
_entity.id
_entity.type
_entity.pdbx_description
1 polymer ?
#
loop_
_entity_poly.entity_id
_entity_poly.type
_entity_poly.pdbx_seq_one_letter_code
_entity_poly.pdbx_strand_id
1 'polypeptide(L)'
;MFNDPELNGKYLGTISQDFVKVADTLKEASYQIRKAGFEFPIFPISKEQLPIGQVLIPGGPMNLEWNYYASFLDEFLQRELV
;
A
#
# COMPACT_ATOMS: atom_id res chain seq x y z
N MET A 1 -4.35 20.46 6.15
CA MET A 1 -3.46 19.31 6.35
C MET A 1 -2.38 19.73 7.34
N PHE A 2 -2.25 19.01 8.45
CA PHE A 2 -1.21 19.25 9.44
C PHE A 2 -0.11 18.23 9.16
N ASN A 3 0.93 18.63 8.44
CA ASN A 3 2.10 17.79 8.18
C ASN A 3 3.02 17.92 9.40
N ASP A 4 2.72 17.14 10.44
CA ASP A 4 3.61 17.01 11.58
C ASP A 4 4.69 15.98 11.25
N PRO A 5 5.99 16.34 11.27
CA PRO A 5 7.07 15.39 11.04
C PRO A 5 7.18 14.33 12.13
N GLU A 6 6.56 14.52 13.31
CA GLU A 6 6.58 13.54 14.38
C GLU A 6 5.59 12.41 14.10
N LEU A 7 6.14 11.27 13.69
CA LEU A 7 5.38 10.03 13.55
C LEU A 7 4.93 9.53 14.94
N ASN A 8 3.64 9.63 15.22
CA ASN A 8 3.04 9.09 16.43
C ASN A 8 3.23 7.56 16.47
N GLY A 9 3.94 7.05 17.48
CA GLY A 9 4.25 5.62 17.59
C GLY A 9 3.03 4.70 17.65
N LYS A 10 1.90 5.17 18.21
CA LYS A 10 0.63 4.39 18.18
C LYS A 10 0.10 4.27 16.77
N TYR A 11 0.15 5.35 15.99
CA TYR A 11 -0.27 5.36 14.59
C TYR A 11 0.58 4.40 13.75
N LEU A 12 1.92 4.47 13.88
CA LEU A 12 2.82 3.51 13.23
C LEU A 12 2.54 2.07 13.65
N GLY A 13 2.17 1.85 14.91
CA GLY A 13 1.76 0.55 15.43
C GLY A 13 0.59 -0.06 14.65
N THR A 14 -0.38 0.75 14.23
CA THR A 14 -1.53 0.26 13.43
C THR A 14 -1.10 -0.25 12.06
N ILE A 15 -0.16 0.45 11.40
CA ILE A 15 0.39 0.06 10.10
C ILE A 15 1.15 -1.26 10.22
N SER A 16 2.01 -1.38 11.23
CA SER A 16 2.80 -2.59 11.47
C SER A 16 1.92 -3.80 11.81
N GLN A 17 0.89 -3.62 12.64
CA GLN A 17 -0.04 -4.69 13.00
C GLN A 17 -0.79 -5.25 11.80
N ASP A 18 -1.21 -4.40 10.87
CA ASP A 18 -1.84 -4.86 9.63
C ASP A 18 -0.84 -5.48 8.68
N PHE A 19 0.36 -4.90 8.55
CA PHE A 19 1.39 -5.40 7.65
C PHE A 19 1.74 -6.88 7.92
N VAL A 20 1.85 -7.29 9.20
CA VAL A 20 2.11 -8.70 9.54
C VAL A 20 1.03 -9.64 9.01
N LYS A 21 -0.23 -9.20 8.95
CA LYS A 21 -1.34 -10.03 8.46
C LYS A 21 -1.34 -10.18 6.93
N VAL A 22 -0.76 -9.23 6.21
CA VAL A 22 -0.85 -9.14 4.74
C VAL A 22 0.47 -9.34 4.00
N ALA A 23 1.60 -9.43 4.71
CA ALA A 23 2.94 -9.46 4.13
C ALA A 23 3.12 -10.55 3.06
N ASP A 24 2.57 -11.75 3.28
CA ASP A 24 2.64 -12.84 2.30
C ASP A 24 1.87 -12.52 1.01
N THR A 25 0.68 -11.93 1.12
CA THR A 25 -0.10 -11.50 -0.04
C THR A 25 0.62 -10.41 -0.83
N LEU A 26 1.23 -9.43 -0.15
CA LEU A 26 2.04 -8.38 -0.79
C LEU A 26 3.26 -8.97 -1.51
N LYS A 27 3.92 -9.95 -0.90
CA LYS A 27 5.06 -10.65 -1.49
C LYS A 27 4.67 -11.38 -2.78
N GLU A 28 3.57 -12.14 -2.76
CA GLU A 28 3.08 -12.84 -3.96
C GLU A 28 2.63 -11.87 -5.04
N ALA A 29 1.92 -10.80 -4.69
CA ALA A 29 1.56 -9.74 -5.65
C ALA A 29 2.81 -9.10 -6.28
N SER A 30 3.83 -8.82 -5.47
CA SER A 30 5.12 -8.29 -5.95
C SER A 30 5.80 -9.24 -6.93
N TYR A 31 5.73 -10.56 -6.70
CA TYR A 31 6.25 -11.55 -7.63
C TYR A 31 5.48 -11.53 -8.96
N GLN A 32 4.14 -11.50 -8.94
CA GLN A 32 3.34 -11.47 -10.16
C GLN A 32 3.55 -10.19 -10.97
N ILE A 33 3.61 -9.02 -10.33
CA ILE A 33 3.87 -7.73 -10.98
C ILE A 33 5.22 -7.74 -11.70
N ARG A 34 6.27 -8.20 -11.02
CA ARG A 34 7.61 -8.32 -11.62
C ARG A 34 7.65 -9.34 -12.75
N LYS A 35 6.97 -10.47 -12.60
CA LYS A 35 6.84 -11.47 -13.67
C LYS A 35 6.12 -10.92 -14.90
N ALA A 36 5.21 -9.96 -14.73
CA ALA A 36 4.54 -9.25 -15.81
C ALA A 36 5.41 -8.17 -16.49
N GLY A 37 6.66 -7.96 -16.04
CA GLY A 37 7.61 -7.03 -16.64
C GLY A 37 7.74 -5.69 -15.93
N PHE A 38 7.02 -5.46 -14.83
CA PHE A 38 7.10 -4.21 -14.07
C PHE A 38 8.10 -4.34 -12.91
N GLU A 39 9.26 -3.70 -13.06
CA GLU A 39 10.42 -3.91 -12.19
C GLU A 39 10.22 -3.41 -10.75
N PHE A 40 9.40 -2.37 -10.56
CA PHE A 40 9.22 -1.68 -9.29
C PHE A 40 7.76 -1.70 -8.81
N PRO A 41 7.29 -2.79 -8.16
CA PRO A 41 6.01 -2.82 -7.50
C PRO A 41 5.92 -1.78 -6.38
N ILE A 42 4.80 -1.09 -6.29
CA ILE A 42 4.49 -0.12 -5.22
C ILE A 42 3.19 -0.54 -4.56
N PHE A 43 3.15 -0.51 -3.23
CA PHE A 43 1.97 -0.89 -2.44
C PHE A 43 1.50 0.29 -1.58
N PRO A 44 0.70 1.20 -2.14
CA PRO A 44 0.14 2.32 -1.38
C PRO A 44 -0.79 1.80 -0.28
N ILE A 45 -0.78 2.46 0.87
CA ILE A 45 -1.66 2.17 1.99
C ILE A 45 -2.45 3.42 2.38
N SER A 46 -3.75 3.26 2.66
CA SER A 46 -4.60 4.39 3.05
C SER A 46 -5.84 3.91 3.80
N LYS A 47 -6.31 4.71 4.76
CA LYS A 47 -7.63 4.52 5.38
C LYS A 47 -8.77 4.94 4.45
N GLU A 48 -8.49 5.85 3.52
CA GLU A 48 -9.42 6.37 2.52
C GLU A 48 -9.15 5.77 1.14
N GLN A 49 -10.11 5.89 0.22
CA GLN A 49 -9.96 5.40 -1.13
C GLN A 49 -8.93 6.21 -1.92
N LEU A 50 -7.93 5.54 -2.49
CA LEU A 50 -6.93 6.19 -3.33
C LEU A 50 -7.36 6.20 -4.81
N PRO A 51 -7.07 7.27 -5.56
CA PRO A 51 -7.30 7.34 -6.99
C PRO A 51 -6.20 6.66 -7.83
N ILE A 52 -5.17 6.08 -7.19
CA ILE A 52 -4.00 5.44 -7.81
C ILE A 52 -3.87 3.98 -7.38
N GLY A 53 -3.47 3.12 -8.32
CA GLY A 53 -3.37 1.69 -8.11
C GLY A 53 -4.73 1.01 -8.02
N GLN A 54 -4.71 -0.30 -7.84
CA GLN A 54 -5.92 -1.12 -7.67
C GLN A 54 -5.99 -1.67 -6.25
N VAL A 55 -7.19 -1.74 -5.66
CA VAL A 55 -7.38 -2.33 -4.33
C VAL A 55 -6.95 -3.80 -4.38
N LEU A 56 -5.92 -4.14 -3.62
CA LEU A 56 -5.44 -5.51 -3.48
C LEU A 56 -6.09 -6.18 -2.25
N ILE A 57 -6.11 -5.47 -1.12
CA ILE A 57 -6.70 -5.96 0.13
C ILE A 57 -7.53 -4.82 0.74
N PRO A 58 -8.87 -4.94 0.74
CA PRO A 58 -9.73 -3.98 1.43
C PRO A 58 -9.59 -4.15 2.95
N GLY A 59 -9.66 -3.05 3.68
CA GLY A 59 -9.41 -3.05 5.13
C GLY A 59 -10.45 -3.87 5.92
N GLY A 60 -11.73 -3.67 5.59
CA GLY A 60 -12.86 -4.23 6.34
C GLY A 60 -12.86 -5.76 6.50
N PRO A 61 -12.83 -6.55 5.41
CA PRO A 61 -13.03 -8.01 5.47
C PRO A 61 -12.01 -8.79 6.31
N MET A 62 -10.82 -8.23 6.53
CA MET A 62 -9.72 -8.90 7.25
C MET A 62 -9.42 -8.29 8.62
N ASN A 63 -10.32 -7.44 9.15
CA ASN A 63 -10.09 -6.68 10.38
C ASN A 63 -8.75 -5.91 10.31
N LEU A 64 -8.54 -5.25 9.16
CA LEU A 64 -7.44 -4.34 8.90
C LEU A 64 -7.96 -2.91 9.04
N GLU A 65 -7.17 -2.04 9.66
CA GLU A 65 -7.39 -0.61 9.66
C GLU A 65 -7.06 0.06 8.32
N TRP A 66 -6.19 -0.56 7.51
CA TRP A 66 -5.65 0.01 6.29
C TRP A 66 -6.11 -0.76 5.04
N ASN A 67 -6.42 -0.02 3.97
CA ASN A 67 -6.55 -0.59 2.64
C ASN A 67 -5.17 -0.67 1.99
N TYR A 68 -4.90 -1.79 1.33
CA TYR A 68 -3.67 -2.01 0.58
C TYR A 68 -3.97 -2.03 -0.91
N TYR A 69 -3.19 -1.27 -1.67
CA TYR A 69 -3.29 -1.16 -3.11
C TYR A 69 -2.08 -1.81 -3.77
N ALA A 70 -2.22 -2.21 -5.03
CA ALA A 70 -1.13 -2.65 -5.88
C ALA A 70 -0.96 -1.71 -7.07
N SER A 71 0.27 -1.33 -7.34
CA SER A 71 0.69 -0.44 -8.43
C SER A 71 2.13 -0.74 -8.82
N PHE A 72 2.66 0.01 -9.77
CA PHE A 72 4.07 0.02 -10.16
C PHE A 72 4.55 1.45 -10.41
N LEU A 73 5.86 1.65 -10.46
CA LEU A 73 6.49 2.98 -10.56
C LEU A 73 5.99 3.82 -11.74
N ASP A 74 5.78 3.23 -12.91
CA ASP A 74 5.34 3.98 -14.09
C ASP A 74 4.01 4.69 -13.87
N GLU A 75 3.06 4.12 -13.11
CA GLU A 75 1.79 4.79 -12.79
C GLU A 75 2.03 6.05 -11.92
N PHE A 76 3.01 6.00 -11.02
CA PHE A 76 3.36 7.13 -10.15
C PHE A 76 4.05 8.25 -10.95
N LEU A 77 4.96 7.90 -11.86
CA LEU A 77 5.62 8.86 -12.75
C LEU A 77 4.62 9.53 -13.70
N GLN A 78 3.72 8.75 -14.32
CA GLN A 78 2.68 9.28 -15.23
C GLN A 78 1.73 10.26 -14.54
N ARG A 79 1.55 10.12 -13.22
CA ARG A 79 0.69 10.99 -12.41
C ARG A 79 1.46 12.08 -11.68
N GLU A 80 2.77 12.23 -11.92
CA GLU A 80 3.64 13.23 -11.31
C GLU A 80 3.60 13.20 -9.77
N LEU A 81 3.50 12.00 -9.19
CA LEU A 81 3.48 11.81 -7.74
C LEU A 81 4.88 11.61 -7.13
N VAL A 82 5.87 11.31 -7.98
CA VAL A 82 7.30 11.11 -7.65
C VAL A 82 8.17 11.56 -8.80
#